data_AF-A0A814LC22-F1
#
_entry.id   AF-A0A814LC22-F1
#
_cell.length_a   1.000
_cell.length_b   1.000
_cell.length_c   1.000
_cell.angle_alpha   90.00
_cell.angle_beta   90.00
_cell.angle_gamma   90.00
#
_symmetry.space_group_name_H-M   'P 1'
#
loop_
_entity.id
_entity.type
_entity.pdbx_description
1 polymer ?
#
loop_
_entity_poly.entity_id
_entity_poly.type
_entity_poly.pdbx_seq_one_letter_code
_entity_poly.pdbx_strand_id
1 'polypeptide(L)'
;MRRGIGNNLVYDGENGTFDEFEAAFNGKAKKLFEQMTETDKTSIKSIIEKLKRGCVKSPEYYLNLIYSRQLKHEEKISTFCYEIEKLIDKGLPLGDL
;
A
#
# COMPACT_ATOMS: atom_id res chain seq x y z
N MET A 1 -34.67 4.18 -11.53
CA MET A 1 -34.29 4.66 -12.88
C MET A 1 -32.83 5.08 -12.86
N ARG A 2 -32.02 4.51 -13.79
CA ARG A 2 -30.63 4.87 -14.22
C ARG A 2 -29.55 4.83 -13.12
N ARG A 3 -28.38 4.22 -13.31
CA ARG A 3 -27.51 4.13 -14.50
C ARG A 3 -26.79 2.77 -14.56
N GLY A 4 -26.62 2.26 -15.77
CA GLY A 4 -25.64 1.22 -16.05
C GLY A 4 -24.22 1.76 -15.97
N ILE A 5 -23.31 0.91 -15.50
CA ILE A 5 -21.86 0.99 -15.68
C ILE A 5 -21.50 -0.48 -15.94
N GLY A 6 -21.54 -0.93 -17.19
CA GLY A 6 -20.41 -0.74 -18.09
C GLY A 6 -19.55 -2.00 -18.01
N ASN A 7 -19.92 -3.01 -18.81
CA ASN A 7 -19.11 -4.18 -19.11
C ASN A 7 -17.65 -3.76 -19.37
N ASN A 8 -16.73 -4.09 -18.43
CA ASN A 8 -15.27 -4.29 -18.61
C ASN A 8 -14.47 -4.10 -17.30
N LEU A 9 -14.99 -4.51 -16.13
CA LEU A 9 -14.12 -4.75 -14.98
C LEU A 9 -13.37 -6.07 -15.23
N VAL A 10 -12.18 -5.99 -15.81
CA VAL A 10 -11.34 -7.17 -16.06
C VAL A 10 -10.82 -7.66 -14.71
N TYR A 11 -11.40 -8.78 -14.25
CA TYR A 11 -10.98 -9.54 -13.08
C TYR A 11 -10.01 -10.63 -13.54
N ASP A 12 -8.74 -10.54 -13.18
CA ASP A 12 -7.65 -11.40 -13.64
C ASP A 12 -7.10 -12.34 -12.54
N GLY A 13 -7.76 -12.43 -11.37
CA GLY A 13 -7.26 -13.18 -10.21
C GLY A 13 -8.08 -14.42 -9.87
N GLU A 14 -7.73 -15.55 -10.47
CA GLU A 14 -8.02 -16.99 -10.26
C GLU A 14 -9.22 -17.50 -9.42
N ASN A 15 -9.84 -16.78 -8.47
CA ASN A 15 -11.13 -17.14 -7.82
C ASN A 15 -11.78 -15.92 -7.11
N GLY A 16 -12.96 -15.47 -7.57
CA GLY A 16 -13.82 -14.51 -6.86
C GLY A 16 -14.54 -13.49 -7.77
N THR A 17 -15.39 -12.65 -7.19
CA THR A 17 -16.10 -11.55 -7.87
C THR A 17 -15.56 -10.18 -7.45
N PHE A 18 -15.84 -9.14 -8.24
CA PHE A 18 -15.50 -7.77 -7.87
C PHE A 18 -16.21 -7.31 -6.58
N ASP A 19 -17.45 -7.75 -6.37
CA ASP A 19 -18.21 -7.44 -5.15
C ASP A 19 -17.57 -8.06 -3.90
N GLU A 20 -17.04 -9.29 -4.00
CA GLU A 20 -16.27 -9.93 -2.92
C GLU A 20 -14.96 -9.17 -2.64
N PHE A 21 -14.31 -8.65 -3.68
CA PHE A 21 -13.11 -7.82 -3.54
C PHE A 21 -13.41 -6.49 -2.84
N GLU A 22 -14.52 -5.83 -3.18
CA GLU A 22 -14.96 -4.61 -2.50
C GLU A 22 -15.32 -4.89 -1.03
N ALA A 23 -16.07 -5.97 -0.78
CA ALA A 23 -16.49 -6.37 0.56
C ALA A 23 -15.32 -6.76 1.47
N ALA A 24 -14.19 -7.19 0.89
CA ALA A 24 -12.98 -7.50 1.64
C ALA A 24 -12.31 -6.26 2.27
N PHE A 25 -12.57 -5.05 1.77
CA PHE A 25 -11.99 -3.84 2.34
C PHE A 25 -12.70 -3.39 3.61
N ASN A 26 -11.90 -3.10 4.64
CA ASN A 26 -12.38 -2.52 5.90
C ASN A 26 -11.53 -1.32 6.33
N GLY A 27 -12.09 -0.50 7.22
CA GLY A 27 -11.39 0.63 7.85
C GLY A 27 -10.87 1.68 6.85
N LYS A 28 -9.59 2.04 6.95
CA LYS A 28 -8.97 3.10 6.13
C LYS A 28 -8.88 2.72 4.64
N ALA A 29 -8.72 1.43 4.32
CA ALA A 29 -8.69 0.95 2.95
C ALA A 29 -10.04 1.15 2.26
N LYS A 30 -11.15 0.84 2.96
CA LYS A 30 -12.51 1.07 2.45
C LYS A 30 -12.78 2.55 2.19
N LYS A 31 -12.39 3.43 3.12
CA LYS A 31 -12.54 4.89 2.94
C LYS A 31 -11.77 5.42 1.73
N LEU A 32 -10.54 4.95 1.54
CA LEU A 32 -9.73 5.30 0.36
C LEU A 32 -10.38 4.79 -0.93
N PHE A 33 -10.89 3.57 -0.93
CA PHE A 33 -11.61 2.97 -2.06
C PHE A 33 -12.90 3.74 -2.42
N GLU A 34 -13.69 4.15 -1.42
CA GLU A 34 -14.91 4.95 -1.61
C GLU A 34 -14.61 6.34 -2.22
N GLN A 35 -13.41 6.89 -1.96
CA GLN A 35 -12.95 8.17 -2.50
C GLN A 35 -12.33 8.07 -3.91
N MET A 36 -12.12 6.86 -4.44
CA MET A 36 -11.59 6.67 -5.78
C MET A 36 -12.61 7.07 -6.86
N THR A 37 -12.14 7.66 -7.95
CA THR A 37 -13.01 8.00 -9.08
C THR A 37 -13.38 6.75 -9.87
N GLU A 38 -14.44 6.84 -10.67
CA GLU A 38 -14.83 5.76 -11.60
C GLU A 38 -13.68 5.33 -12.53
N THR A 39 -12.80 6.26 -12.91
CA THR A 39 -11.62 5.97 -13.73
C THR A 39 -10.57 5.13 -13.00
N ASP A 40 -10.44 5.31 -11.68
CA ASP A 40 -9.52 4.52 -10.85
C ASP A 40 -10.04 3.10 -10.62
N LYS A 41 -11.37 2.94 -10.55
CA LYS A 41 -12.06 1.66 -10.29
C LYS A 41 -12.18 0.77 -11.51
N THR A 42 -11.53 1.10 -12.62
CA THR A 42 -11.58 0.35 -13.89
C THR A 42 -10.96 -1.04 -13.84
N SER A 43 -10.05 -1.31 -12.90
CA SER A 43 -9.46 -2.63 -12.69
C SER A 43 -8.99 -2.83 -11.25
N ILE A 44 -8.98 -4.08 -10.78
CA ILE A 44 -8.42 -4.44 -9.47
C ILE A 44 -6.97 -3.98 -9.33
N LYS A 45 -6.17 -4.14 -10.39
CA LYS A 45 -4.78 -3.70 -10.42
C LYS A 45 -4.65 -2.20 -10.13
N SER A 46 -5.44 -1.36 -10.79
CA SER A 46 -5.47 0.09 -10.57
C SER A 46 -5.86 0.44 -9.14
N ILE A 47 -6.90 -0.23 -8.61
CA ILE A 47 -7.37 -0.04 -7.23
C ILE A 47 -6.25 -0.37 -6.24
N ILE A 48 -5.59 -1.53 -6.39
CA ILE A 48 -4.48 -1.94 -5.52
C ILE A 48 -3.30 -0.98 -5.60
N GLU A 49 -2.92 -0.52 -6.81
CA GLU A 49 -1.84 0.46 -6.97
C GLU A 49 -2.15 1.78 -6.27
N LYS A 50 -3.39 2.26 -6.36
CA LYS A 50 -3.81 3.50 -5.70
C LYS A 50 -3.88 3.35 -4.18
N LEU A 51 -4.35 2.20 -3.67
CA LEU A 51 -4.28 1.87 -2.25
C LEU A 51 -2.83 1.84 -1.75
N LYS A 52 -1.90 1.21 -2.51
CA LYS A 52 -0.47 1.18 -2.18
C LYS A 52 0.12 2.59 -2.10
N ARG A 53 -0.22 3.49 -3.03
CA ARG A 53 0.20 4.91 -2.99
C ARG A 53 -0.43 5.67 -1.83
N GLY A 54 -1.66 5.36 -1.44
CA GLY A 54 -2.32 5.92 -0.25
C GLY A 54 -1.74 5.40 1.07
N CYS A 55 -0.98 4.29 1.03
CA CYS A 55 -0.37 3.66 2.19
C CYS A 55 1.03 4.22 2.53
N VAL A 56 1.46 5.32 1.90
CA VAL A 56 2.73 5.98 2.21
C VAL A 56 2.71 6.41 3.68
N LYS A 57 3.64 5.86 4.45
CA LYS A 57 3.92 6.32 5.81
C LYS A 57 4.73 7.61 5.71
N SER A 58 4.48 8.56 6.59
CA SER A 58 5.25 9.80 6.61
C SER A 58 6.72 9.51 6.97
N PRO A 59 7.68 10.36 6.58
CA PRO A 59 9.08 10.21 6.96
C PRO A 59 9.29 10.01 8.48
N GLU A 60 8.47 10.67 9.31
CA GLU A 60 8.50 10.55 10.78
C GLU A 60 8.20 9.12 11.27
N TYR A 61 7.38 8.36 10.55
CA TYR A 61 7.14 6.96 10.88
C TYR A 61 8.42 6.13 10.74
N TYR A 62 9.17 6.31 9.65
CA TYR A 62 10.41 5.58 9.41
C TYR A 62 11.53 6.05 10.35
N LEU A 63 11.62 7.35 10.62
CA LEU A 63 12.53 7.89 11.64
C LEU A 63 12.26 7.25 13.01
N ASN A 64 11.00 7.16 13.43
CA ASN A 64 10.65 6.51 14.68
C ASN A 64 11.05 5.03 14.72
N LEU A 65 10.91 4.30 13.61
CA LEU A 65 11.38 2.90 13.52
C LEU A 65 12.90 2.79 13.66
N ILE A 66 13.65 3.68 13.00
CA ILE A 66 15.12 3.73 13.08
C ILE A 66 15.56 4.02 14.52
N TYR A 67 15.02 5.08 15.14
CA TYR A 67 15.37 5.44 16.52
C TYR A 67 14.95 4.39 17.56
N SER A 68 13.88 3.63 17.30
CA SER A 68 13.43 2.57 18.18
C SER A 68 14.22 1.26 18.00
N ARG A 69 14.99 1.12 16.91
CA ARG A 69 15.72 -0.12 16.63
C ARG A 69 17.00 -0.16 17.46
N GLN A 70 17.07 -1.14 18.36
CA GLN A 70 18.27 -1.44 19.13
C GLN A 70 18.94 -2.71 18.61
N LEU A 71 20.27 -2.69 18.53
CA LEU A 71 21.07 -3.86 18.20
C LEU A 71 20.98 -4.86 19.37
N LYS A 72 20.49 -6.06 19.08
CA LYS A 72 20.38 -7.13 20.08
C LYS A 72 21.70 -7.87 20.21
N HIS A 73 21.95 -8.48 21.37
CA HIS A 73 23.20 -9.19 21.64
C HIS A 73 23.43 -10.38 20.69
N GLU A 74 22.36 -11.08 20.30
CA GLU A 74 22.40 -12.19 19.36
C GLU A 74 22.37 -11.79 17.87
N GLU A 75 22.17 -10.50 17.55
CA GLU A 75 22.00 -10.04 16.17
C GLU A 75 23.36 -9.70 15.53
N LYS A 76 23.61 -10.25 14.34
CA LYS A 76 24.81 -9.88 13.56
C LYS A 76 24.72 -8.42 13.14
N ILE A 77 25.80 -7.68 13.36
CA ILE A 77 25.91 -6.26 12.99
C ILE A 77 25.55 -6.03 11.52
N SER A 78 26.02 -6.89 10.60
CA SER A 78 25.71 -6.78 9.17
C SER A 78 24.21 -6.86 8.88
N THR A 79 23.47 -7.72 9.60
CA THR A 79 22.02 -7.86 9.45
C THR A 79 21.31 -6.65 10.00
N PHE A 80 21.74 -6.14 11.16
CA PHE A 80 21.21 -4.92 11.73
C PHE A 80 21.38 -3.72 10.79
N CYS A 81 22.59 -3.50 10.28
CA CYS A 81 22.89 -2.41 9.34
C CYS A 81 22.04 -2.51 8.06
N TYR A 82 21.90 -3.70 7.50
CA TYR A 82 21.07 -3.94 6.32
C TYR A 82 19.58 -3.58 6.54
N GLU A 83 19.04 -3.89 7.72
CA GLU A 83 17.66 -3.53 8.04
C GLU A 83 17.49 -2.02 8.29
N ILE A 84 18.49 -1.34 8.86
CA ILE A 84 18.51 0.12 8.98
C ILE A 84 18.54 0.78 7.60
N GLU A 85 19.40 0.31 6.69
CA GLU A 85 19.52 0.80 5.31
C GLU A 85 18.16 0.73 4.58
N LYS A 86 17.47 -0.41 4.65
CA LYS A 86 16.11 -0.54 4.07
C LYS A 86 15.09 0.46 4.62
N LEU A 87 15.20 0.82 5.90
CA LEU A 87 14.29 1.81 6.51
C LEU A 87 14.63 3.23 6.02
N ILE A 88 15.91 3.53 5.84
CA ILE A 88 16.38 4.80 5.27
C ILE A 88 15.92 4.92 3.82
N ASP A 89 16.12 3.89 2.99
CA ASP A 89 15.71 3.88 1.58
C ASP A 89 14.20 4.08 1.41
N LYS A 90 13.39 3.56 2.33
CA LYS A 90 11.93 3.76 2.33
C LYS A 90 11.50 5.13 2.84
N GLY A 91 12.30 5.75 3.69
CA GLY A 91 12.04 7.06 4.27
C GLY A 91 12.53 8.22 3.39
N LEU A 92 13.53 8.00 2.55
CA LEU A 92 14.05 8.98 1.61
C LEU A 92 13.13 9.10 0.38
N PRO A 93 12.66 10.31 0.03
CA PRO A 93 12.03 10.51 -1.27
C PRO A 93 13.06 10.27 -2.39
N LEU A 94 12.66 9.51 -3.42
CA LEU A 94 13.46 9.29 -4.63
C LEU A 94 13.73 10.64 -5.32
N GLY A 95 14.87 11.27 -5.03
CA GLY A 95 15.26 12.56 -5.61
C GLY A 95 16.33 13.36 -4.86
N ASP A 96 16.62 13.04 -3.60
CA ASP A 96 17.55 13.82 -2.75
C ASP A 96 18.94 13.16 -2.54
N LEU A 97 19.41 12.36 -3.51
CA LEU A 97 20.79 11.84 -3.56
C LEU A 97 21.47 12.17 -4.89
#